data_AF-A0A2N2PM23-F1
#
_entry.id   AF-A0A2N2PM23-F1
#
_cell.length_a   1.000
_cell.length_b   1.000
_cell.length_c   1.000
_cell.angle_alpha   90.00
_cell.angle_beta   90.00
_cell.angle_gamma   90.00
#
_symmetry.space_group_name_H-M   'P 1'
#
loop_
_entity.id
_entity.type
_entity.pdbx_description
1 polymer ?
#
loop_
_entity_poly.entity_id
_entity_poly.type
_entity_poly.pdbx_seq_one_letter_code
_entity_poly.pdbx_strand_id
1 'polypeptide(L)'
;MMNLRFSLFAVCLLCLTTLAPAQSKVGFVDIDRVTAKSKSVNSLMSGMQGDFEKVQQELDSRRQKIADIEADVKRTDGVLSKDQQDKKRGEIAKLQTEADDIEFKAQKQVRDVQQKVLEPLRRKIVTAIEEVAREQRYDLILTKEAVVFFLPTSDITDDVIKKLNTTIGDEGSDARATSEPAASTKPAAAAKTPAEEVKAAVKAATPAPKEEDTTTRRRAVDRQPE
;
A
#
# COMPACT_ATOMS: atom_id res chain seq x y z
N MET A 1 -19.90 -48.27 53.32
CA MET A 1 -19.76 -46.78 53.22
C MET A 1 -18.32 -46.30 52.99
N MET A 2 -17.27 -47.08 53.30
CA MET A 2 -15.87 -46.66 53.09
C MET A 2 -15.50 -46.54 51.59
N ASN A 3 -15.98 -47.46 50.76
CA ASN A 3 -15.60 -47.57 49.34
C ASN A 3 -16.20 -46.46 48.45
N LEU A 4 -17.35 -45.91 48.85
CA LEU A 4 -18.01 -44.81 48.12
C LEU A 4 -17.27 -43.48 48.35
N ARG A 5 -16.71 -43.27 49.55
CA ARG A 5 -15.90 -42.10 49.87
C ARG A 5 -14.56 -42.12 49.14
N PHE A 6 -13.95 -43.31 49.02
CA PHE A 6 -12.73 -43.52 48.24
C PHE A 6 -12.96 -43.31 46.73
N SER A 7 -14.10 -43.78 46.21
CA SER A 7 -14.49 -43.57 44.80
C SER A 7 -14.75 -42.09 44.48
N LEU A 8 -15.45 -41.38 45.37
CA LEU A 8 -15.69 -39.93 45.21
C LEU A 8 -14.37 -39.12 45.24
N PHE A 9 -13.43 -39.52 46.09
CA PHE A 9 -12.11 -38.89 46.17
C PHE A 9 -11.27 -39.15 44.91
N ALA A 10 -11.33 -40.37 44.36
CA ALA A 10 -10.63 -40.72 43.12
C ALA A 10 -11.19 -39.98 41.89
N VAL A 11 -12.51 -39.82 41.79
CA VAL A 11 -13.16 -39.02 40.72
C VAL A 11 -12.81 -37.54 40.84
N CYS A 12 -12.76 -37.01 42.08
CA CYS A 12 -12.35 -35.62 42.30
C CYS A 12 -10.88 -35.40 41.93
N LEU A 13 -9.98 -36.35 42.23
CA LEU A 13 -8.57 -36.29 41.86
C LEU A 13 -8.34 -36.36 40.33
N LEU A 14 -9.17 -37.11 39.60
CA LEU A 14 -9.12 -37.21 38.14
C LEU A 14 -9.62 -35.93 37.44
N CYS A 15 -10.54 -35.18 38.07
CA CYS A 15 -11.00 -33.88 37.54
C CYS A 15 -9.97 -32.74 37.71
N LEU A 16 -8.96 -32.90 38.56
CA LEU A 16 -7.92 -31.87 38.76
C LEU A 16 -6.82 -31.92 37.69
N THR A 17 -6.72 -32.98 36.88
CA THR A 17 -5.64 -33.14 35.89
C THR A 17 -5.94 -32.51 34.52
N THR A 18 -7.12 -31.92 34.30
CA THR A 18 -7.50 -31.31 33.01
C THR A 18 -7.24 -29.81 32.93
N LEU A 19 -6.57 -29.20 33.90
CA LEU A 19 -6.06 -27.83 33.79
C LEU A 19 -4.74 -27.83 32.98
N ALA A 20 -4.83 -28.15 31.69
CA ALA A 20 -3.76 -27.77 30.78
C ALA A 20 -3.85 -26.25 30.58
N PRO A 21 -2.76 -25.48 30.74
CA PRO A 21 -2.78 -24.09 30.32
C PRO A 21 -3.11 -24.07 28.83
N ALA A 22 -4.15 -23.33 28.44
CA ALA A 22 -4.41 -23.06 27.03
C ALA A 22 -3.17 -22.34 26.48
N GLN A 23 -2.31 -23.09 25.80
CA GLN A 23 -1.10 -22.55 25.23
C GLN A 23 -1.51 -21.62 24.09
N SER A 24 -1.55 -20.32 24.38
CA SER A 24 -1.95 -19.31 23.40
C SER A 24 -1.05 -19.40 22.19
N LYS A 25 -1.64 -19.60 21.02
CA LYS A 25 -0.89 -19.77 19.78
C LYS A 25 -0.67 -18.41 19.15
N VAL A 26 0.58 -17.96 19.11
CA VAL A 26 0.97 -16.68 18.51
C VAL A 26 1.52 -16.93 17.10
N GLY A 27 0.97 -16.22 16.12
CA GLY A 27 1.39 -16.23 14.73
C GLY A 27 2.14 -14.96 14.35
N PHE A 28 2.87 -15.04 13.24
CA PHE A 28 3.67 -13.98 12.65
C PHE A 28 3.22 -13.73 11.21
N VAL A 29 3.16 -12.47 10.81
CA VAL A 29 2.90 -12.09 9.42
C VAL A 29 3.81 -10.95 8.96
N ASP A 30 4.42 -11.12 7.79
CA ASP A 30 5.15 -10.07 7.08
C ASP A 30 4.23 -9.46 6.01
N ILE A 31 3.60 -8.33 6.34
CA ILE A 31 2.64 -7.63 5.46
C ILE A 31 3.33 -7.10 4.20
N ASP A 32 4.58 -6.66 4.29
CA ASP A 32 5.34 -6.21 3.12
C ASP A 32 5.53 -7.38 2.15
N ARG A 33 5.86 -8.57 2.66
CA ARG A 33 5.96 -9.78 1.86
C ARG A 33 4.60 -10.22 1.30
N VAL A 34 3.51 -10.11 2.06
CA VAL A 34 2.15 -10.39 1.55
C VAL A 34 1.85 -9.51 0.34
N THR A 35 2.11 -8.22 0.46
CA THR A 35 1.85 -7.22 -0.58
C THR A 35 2.76 -7.46 -1.80
N ALA A 36 4.05 -7.72 -1.58
CA ALA A 36 5.03 -7.91 -2.64
C ALA A 36 4.94 -9.25 -3.38
N LYS A 37 4.47 -10.32 -2.72
CA LYS A 37 4.39 -11.67 -3.34
C LYS A 37 2.98 -12.04 -3.81
N SER A 38 1.95 -11.29 -3.40
CA SER A 38 0.59 -11.51 -3.90
C SER A 38 0.48 -11.13 -5.37
N LYS A 39 0.07 -12.07 -6.22
CA LYS A 39 -0.09 -11.86 -7.66
C LYS A 39 -1.21 -10.86 -7.92
N SER A 40 -2.31 -10.97 -7.18
CA SER A 40 -3.46 -10.10 -7.34
C SER A 40 -3.14 -8.66 -6.94
N VAL A 41 -2.36 -8.47 -5.87
CA VAL A 41 -1.86 -7.15 -5.46
C VAL A 41 -0.90 -6.57 -6.51
N ASN A 42 0.08 -7.35 -6.94
CA ASN A 42 1.06 -6.90 -7.94
C ASN A 42 0.40 -6.54 -9.27
N SER A 43 -0.60 -7.30 -9.72
CA SER A 43 -1.37 -7.01 -10.93
C SER A 43 -2.06 -5.65 -10.84
N LEU A 44 -2.73 -5.38 -9.72
CA LEU A 44 -3.42 -4.12 -9.47
C LEU A 44 -2.43 -2.93 -9.45
N MET A 45 -1.30 -3.10 -8.74
CA MET A 45 -0.26 -2.06 -8.65
C MET A 45 0.42 -1.80 -10.00
N SER A 46 0.67 -2.84 -10.79
CA SER A 46 1.29 -2.70 -12.11
C SER A 46 0.39 -1.97 -13.11
N GLY A 47 -0.92 -2.23 -13.07
CA GLY A 47 -1.90 -1.50 -13.88
C GLY A 47 -1.88 0.00 -13.59
N MET A 48 -1.94 0.35 -12.30
CA MET A 48 -1.88 1.76 -11.87
C MET A 48 -0.57 2.43 -12.26
N GLN A 49 0.56 1.73 -12.07
CA GLN A 49 1.87 2.23 -12.46
C GLN A 49 1.91 2.55 -13.98
N GLY A 50 1.36 1.68 -14.82
CA GLY A 50 1.27 1.90 -16.26
C GLY A 50 0.40 3.10 -16.63
N ASP A 51 -0.72 3.32 -15.92
CA ASP A 51 -1.58 4.48 -16.14
C ASP A 51 -0.86 5.79 -15.77
N PHE A 52 -0.15 5.82 -14.64
CA PHE A 52 0.65 6.99 -14.24
C PHE A 52 1.82 7.24 -15.21
N GLU A 53 2.46 6.20 -15.74
CA GLU A 53 3.51 6.34 -16.75
C GLU A 53 2.98 6.94 -18.05
N LYS A 54 1.79 6.54 -18.50
CA LYS A 54 1.16 7.16 -19.69
C LYS A 54 0.87 8.64 -19.48
N VAL A 55 0.31 8.99 -18.32
CA VAL A 55 0.03 10.40 -17.96
C VAL A 55 1.33 11.21 -17.91
N GLN A 56 2.40 10.63 -17.36
CA GLN A 56 3.70 11.29 -17.33
C GLN A 56 4.27 11.52 -18.74
N GLN A 57 4.22 10.50 -19.61
CA GLN A 57 4.65 10.63 -21.00
C GLN A 57 3.84 11.68 -21.76
N GLU A 58 2.53 11.76 -21.50
CA GLU A 58 1.67 12.79 -22.11
C GLU A 58 2.09 14.20 -21.66
N LEU A 59 2.32 14.40 -20.36
CA LEU A 59 2.81 15.68 -19.81
C LEU A 59 4.16 16.06 -20.42
N ASP A 60 5.11 15.13 -20.49
CA ASP A 60 6.45 15.37 -21.02
C ASP A 60 6.39 15.74 -22.51
N SER A 61 5.55 15.04 -23.29
CA SER A 61 5.31 15.36 -24.71
C SER A 61 4.75 16.78 -24.90
N ARG A 62 3.81 17.20 -24.06
CA ARG A 62 3.22 18.55 -24.10
C ARG A 62 4.22 19.62 -23.71
N ARG A 63 5.00 19.39 -22.65
CA ARG A 63 6.09 20.29 -22.21
C ARG A 63 7.16 20.45 -23.29
N GLN A 64 7.52 19.36 -23.96
CA GLN A 64 8.46 19.39 -25.07
C GLN A 64 7.92 20.23 -26.23
N LYS A 65 6.65 20.02 -26.63
CA LYS A 65 6.02 20.84 -27.67
C LYS A 65 6.00 22.33 -27.33
N ILE A 66 5.70 22.68 -26.08
CA ILE A 66 5.77 24.08 -25.61
C ILE A 66 7.19 24.62 -25.79
N ALA A 67 8.21 23.90 -25.32
CA ALA A 67 9.60 24.32 -25.43
C ALA A 67 10.05 24.47 -26.90
N ASP A 68 9.61 23.58 -27.78
CA ASP A 68 9.92 23.64 -29.21
C ASP A 68 9.28 24.87 -29.87
N ILE A 69 8.01 25.16 -29.59
CA ILE A 69 7.33 26.35 -30.12
C ILE A 69 7.97 27.63 -29.57
N GLU A 70 8.31 27.67 -28.27
CA GLU A 70 9.02 28.81 -27.67
C GLU A 70 10.39 29.05 -28.32
N ALA A 71 11.16 27.98 -28.55
CA ALA A 71 12.45 28.07 -29.22
C ALA A 71 12.31 28.55 -30.67
N ASP A 72 11.28 28.10 -31.38
CA ASP A 72 10.99 28.52 -32.74
C ASP A 72 10.55 29.99 -32.81
N VAL A 73 9.70 30.44 -31.89
CA VAL A 73 9.33 31.87 -31.75
C VAL A 73 10.58 32.73 -31.52
N LYS A 74 11.49 32.31 -30.64
CA LYS A 74 12.74 33.04 -30.36
C LYS A 74 13.67 33.10 -31.59
N ARG A 75 13.75 32.02 -32.37
CA ARG A 75 14.58 31.97 -33.59
C ARG A 75 14.04 32.80 -34.74
N THR A 76 12.71 32.87 -34.84
CA THR A 76 12.01 33.56 -35.93
C THR A 76 11.53 34.96 -35.55
N ASP A 77 12.05 35.48 -34.43
CA ASP A 77 11.70 36.81 -33.94
C ASP A 77 12.11 37.89 -34.96
N GLY A 78 11.22 38.84 -35.20
CA GLY A 78 11.37 39.86 -36.25
C GLY A 78 11.15 39.37 -37.70
N VAL A 79 10.99 38.07 -37.95
CA VAL A 79 10.68 37.50 -39.29
C VAL A 79 9.18 37.16 -39.42
N LEU A 80 8.55 36.72 -38.33
CA LEU A 80 7.12 36.38 -38.30
C LEU A 80 6.22 37.61 -38.43
N SER A 81 5.07 37.45 -39.09
CA SER A 81 4.00 38.45 -39.03
C SER A 81 3.33 38.46 -37.64
N LYS A 82 2.66 39.56 -37.30
CA LYS A 82 1.92 39.69 -36.03
C LYS A 82 0.90 38.55 -35.84
N ASP A 83 0.13 38.23 -36.87
CA ASP A 83 -0.84 37.13 -36.85
C ASP A 83 -0.18 35.76 -36.60
N GLN A 84 1.03 35.52 -37.12
CA GLN A 84 1.75 34.28 -36.88
C GLN A 84 2.30 34.19 -35.45
N GLN A 85 2.78 35.30 -34.89
CA GLN A 85 3.19 35.38 -33.50
C GLN A 85 2.01 35.13 -32.55
N ASP A 86 0.86 35.75 -32.82
CA ASP A 86 -0.35 35.60 -32.00
C ASP A 86 -0.88 34.15 -32.04
N LYS A 87 -0.83 33.48 -33.21
CA LYS A 87 -1.17 32.05 -33.32
C LYS A 87 -0.27 31.16 -32.46
N LYS A 88 1.06 31.35 -32.53
CA LYS A 88 2.00 30.55 -31.72
C LYS A 88 1.84 30.79 -30.22
N ARG A 89 1.59 32.04 -29.81
CA ARG A 89 1.28 32.38 -28.41
C ARG A 89 -0.01 31.71 -27.93
N GLY A 90 -1.05 31.71 -28.76
CA GLY A 90 -2.30 31.01 -28.47
C GLY A 90 -2.13 29.50 -28.34
N GLU A 91 -1.29 28.90 -29.19
CA GLU A 91 -0.95 27.47 -29.11
C GLU A 91 -0.19 27.12 -27.83
N ILE A 92 0.81 27.92 -27.45
CA ILE A 92 1.53 27.75 -26.18
C ILE A 92 0.56 27.84 -25.00
N ALA A 93 -0.27 28.88 -24.95
CA ALA A 93 -1.23 29.06 -23.86
C ALA A 93 -2.20 27.88 -23.74
N LYS A 94 -2.69 27.37 -24.88
CA LYS A 94 -3.54 26.18 -24.93
C LYS A 94 -2.83 24.95 -24.38
N LEU A 95 -1.60 24.67 -24.83
CA LEU A 95 -0.82 23.52 -24.37
C LEU A 95 -0.49 23.61 -22.87
N GLN A 96 -0.23 24.82 -22.36
CA GLN A 96 -0.01 25.06 -20.93
C GLN A 96 -1.28 24.73 -20.12
N THR A 97 -2.44 25.27 -20.51
CA THR A 97 -3.72 24.94 -19.84
C THR A 97 -4.02 23.44 -19.87
N GLU A 98 -3.80 22.77 -21.01
CA GLU A 98 -4.00 21.33 -21.12
C GLU A 98 -3.03 20.54 -20.21
N ALA A 99 -1.78 20.98 -20.07
CA ALA A 99 -0.81 20.36 -19.17
C ALA A 99 -1.21 20.54 -17.70
N ASP A 100 -1.62 21.75 -17.31
CA ASP A 100 -2.09 22.06 -15.95
C ASP A 100 -3.32 21.22 -15.58
N ASP A 101 -4.28 21.07 -16.51
CA ASP A 101 -5.47 20.25 -16.33
C ASP A 101 -5.13 18.76 -16.12
N ILE A 102 -4.17 18.24 -16.89
CA ILE A 102 -3.70 16.85 -16.76
C ILE A 102 -3.01 16.68 -15.40
N GLU A 103 -2.16 17.61 -15.00
CA GLU A 103 -1.47 17.57 -13.72
C GLU A 103 -2.44 17.59 -12.54
N PHE A 104 -3.46 18.46 -12.58
CA PHE A 104 -4.53 18.49 -11.58
C PHE A 104 -5.31 17.17 -11.50
N LYS A 105 -5.68 16.60 -12.67
CA LYS A 105 -6.37 15.30 -12.73
C LYS A 105 -5.50 14.18 -12.20
N ALA A 106 -4.21 14.17 -12.52
CA ALA A 106 -3.24 13.19 -12.02
C ALA A 106 -3.16 13.23 -10.50
N GLN A 107 -2.99 14.43 -9.90
CA GLN A 107 -2.97 14.59 -8.44
C GLN A 107 -4.28 14.11 -7.79
N LYS A 108 -5.43 14.42 -8.39
CA LYS A 108 -6.72 13.90 -7.91
C LYS A 108 -6.78 12.38 -8.00
N GLN A 109 -6.32 11.79 -9.11
CA GLN A 109 -6.29 10.34 -9.31
C GLN A 109 -5.39 9.66 -8.27
N VAL A 110 -4.24 10.23 -7.93
CA VAL A 110 -3.38 9.72 -6.83
C VAL A 110 -4.15 9.66 -5.51
N ARG A 111 -4.85 10.73 -5.15
CA ARG A 111 -5.67 10.75 -3.92
C ARG A 111 -6.80 9.73 -3.97
N ASP A 112 -7.48 9.62 -5.10
CA ASP A 112 -8.55 8.65 -5.30
C ASP A 112 -8.04 7.21 -5.19
N VAL A 113 -6.87 6.89 -5.75
CA VAL A 113 -6.23 5.58 -5.62
C VAL A 113 -5.92 5.26 -4.16
N GLN A 114 -5.35 6.20 -3.41
CA GLN A 114 -5.07 6.01 -1.99
C GLN A 114 -6.35 5.68 -1.20
N GLN A 115 -7.44 6.41 -1.44
CA GLN A 115 -8.68 6.24 -0.69
C GLN A 115 -9.55 5.06 -1.15
N LYS A 116 -9.63 4.83 -2.46
CA LYS A 116 -10.57 3.87 -3.06
C LYS A 116 -9.94 2.52 -3.37
N VAL A 117 -8.62 2.43 -3.41
CA VAL A 117 -7.92 1.18 -3.74
C VAL A 117 -7.09 0.71 -2.55
N LEU A 118 -6.25 1.59 -1.98
CA LEU A 118 -5.29 1.19 -0.95
C LEU A 118 -5.96 0.87 0.39
N GLU A 119 -6.90 1.70 0.83
CA GLU A 119 -7.71 1.45 2.03
C GLU A 119 -8.50 0.12 1.99
N PRO A 120 -9.31 -0.18 0.96
CA PRO A 120 -9.98 -1.47 0.88
C PRO A 120 -9.01 -2.64 0.69
N LEU A 121 -7.87 -2.44 0.03
CA LEU A 121 -6.84 -3.47 -0.05
C LEU A 121 -6.31 -3.84 1.34
N ARG A 122 -6.01 -2.84 2.18
CA ARG A 122 -5.60 -3.06 3.58
C ARG A 122 -6.65 -3.86 4.34
N ARG A 123 -7.94 -3.52 4.18
CA ARG A 123 -9.04 -4.28 4.80
C ARG A 123 -9.07 -5.73 4.30
N LYS A 124 -8.94 -5.96 2.99
CA LYS A 124 -8.89 -7.32 2.41
C LYS A 124 -7.71 -8.15 2.97
N ILE A 125 -6.55 -7.53 3.17
CA ILE A 125 -5.38 -8.18 3.80
C ILE A 125 -5.71 -8.57 5.24
N VAL A 126 -6.28 -7.65 6.04
CA VAL A 126 -6.66 -7.94 7.43
C VAL A 126 -7.68 -9.08 7.48
N THR A 127 -8.71 -9.06 6.62
CA THR A 127 -9.68 -10.16 6.55
C THR A 127 -9.03 -11.49 6.20
N ALA A 128 -8.10 -11.52 5.24
CA ALA A 128 -7.36 -12.75 4.91
C ALA A 128 -6.51 -13.26 6.10
N ILE A 129 -5.87 -12.35 6.85
CA ILE A 129 -5.14 -12.70 8.07
C ILE A 129 -6.08 -13.29 9.11
N GLU A 130 -7.24 -12.68 9.35
CA GLU A 130 -8.23 -13.17 10.32
C GLU A 130 -8.76 -14.56 9.95
N GLU A 131 -9.05 -14.81 8.67
CA GLU A 131 -9.52 -16.11 8.20
C GLU A 131 -8.47 -17.20 8.43
N VAL A 132 -7.22 -16.94 8.03
CA VAL A 132 -6.10 -17.88 8.25
C VAL A 132 -5.84 -18.09 9.75
N ALA A 133 -5.91 -17.02 10.55
CA ALA A 133 -5.75 -17.10 12.00
C ALA A 133 -6.83 -18.00 12.64
N ARG A 134 -8.09 -17.86 12.23
CA ARG A 134 -9.20 -18.70 12.72
C ARG A 134 -9.07 -20.15 12.26
N GLU A 135 -8.72 -20.37 10.99
CA GLU A 135 -8.52 -21.72 10.42
C GLU A 135 -7.40 -22.48 11.16
N GLN A 136 -6.31 -21.79 11.51
CA GLN A 136 -5.15 -22.39 12.16
C GLN A 136 -5.10 -22.22 13.70
N ARG A 137 -6.18 -21.68 14.29
CA ARG A 137 -6.37 -21.50 15.74
C ARG A 137 -5.27 -20.64 16.37
N TYR A 138 -4.94 -19.51 15.76
CA TYR A 138 -4.09 -18.49 16.37
C TYR A 138 -4.92 -17.52 17.20
N ASP A 139 -4.45 -17.20 18.40
CA ASP A 139 -5.10 -16.25 19.31
C ASP A 139 -4.57 -14.82 19.13
N LEU A 140 -3.33 -14.70 18.62
CA LEU A 140 -2.66 -13.43 18.40
C LEU A 140 -1.79 -13.52 17.15
N ILE A 141 -1.85 -12.49 16.29
CA ILE A 141 -0.95 -12.33 15.15
C ILE A 141 -0.11 -11.08 15.38
N LEU A 142 1.21 -11.22 15.27
CA LEU A 142 2.17 -10.13 15.35
C LEU A 142 2.73 -9.83 13.97
N THR A 143 2.95 -8.54 13.72
CA THR A 143 3.60 -8.08 12.48
C THR A 143 5.10 -7.98 12.66
N LYS A 144 5.81 -7.87 11.54
CA LYS A 144 7.27 -7.73 11.49
C LYS A 144 7.81 -6.59 12.35
N GLU A 145 7.09 -5.49 12.46
CA GLU A 145 7.52 -4.31 13.23
C GLU A 145 7.57 -4.58 14.73
N ALA A 146 6.77 -5.54 15.22
CA ALA A 146 6.68 -5.86 16.65
C ALA A 146 7.59 -7.04 17.07
N VAL A 147 8.29 -7.68 16.13
CA VAL A 147 8.95 -8.97 16.36
C VAL A 147 10.39 -8.95 15.89
N VAL A 148 11.33 -9.18 16.80
CA VAL A 148 12.77 -9.30 16.50
C VAL A 148 13.14 -10.69 15.97
N PHE A 149 12.44 -11.73 16.44
CA PHE A 149 12.69 -13.12 16.07
C PHE A 149 11.40 -13.94 16.14
N PHE A 150 11.21 -14.86 15.20
CA PHE A 150 10.10 -15.82 15.17
C PHE A 150 10.59 -17.16 14.61
N LEU A 151 9.89 -18.23 14.97
CA LEU A 151 10.12 -19.55 14.37
C LEU A 151 9.32 -19.68 13.06
N PRO A 152 9.83 -20.37 12.03
CA PRO A 152 9.10 -20.60 10.78
C PRO A 152 7.74 -21.25 10.96
N THR A 153 7.55 -22.03 12.03
CA THR A 153 6.28 -22.69 12.37
C THR A 153 5.17 -21.72 12.78
N SER A 154 5.54 -20.50 13.19
CA SER A 154 4.60 -19.43 13.57
C SER A 154 4.33 -18.48 12.40
N ASP A 155 5.08 -18.56 11.30
CA ASP A 155 4.91 -17.69 10.13
C ASP A 155 3.72 -18.16 9.29
N ILE A 156 2.67 -17.34 9.22
CA ILE A 156 1.48 -17.59 8.40
C ILE A 156 1.48 -16.82 7.08
N THR A 157 2.57 -16.12 6.76
CA THR A 157 2.64 -15.19 5.63
C THR A 157 2.28 -15.85 4.29
N ASP A 158 2.78 -17.06 4.04
CA ASP A 158 2.53 -17.76 2.78
C ASP A 158 1.08 -18.24 2.66
N ASP A 159 0.45 -18.62 3.78
CA ASP A 159 -0.96 -19.00 3.82
C ASP A 159 -1.87 -17.79 3.57
N VAL A 160 -1.53 -16.63 4.16
CA VAL A 160 -2.22 -15.36 3.91
C VAL A 160 -2.08 -14.94 2.45
N ILE A 161 -0.89 -15.08 1.85
CA ILE A 161 -0.69 -14.81 0.42
C ILE A 161 -1.61 -15.69 -0.43
N LYS A 162 -1.68 -16.98 -0.12
CA LYS A 162 -2.53 -17.94 -0.85
C LYS A 162 -4.00 -17.54 -0.75
N LYS A 163 -4.49 -17.22 0.44
CA LYS A 163 -5.87 -16.77 0.70
C LYS A 163 -6.18 -15.45 -0.04
N LEU A 164 -5.28 -14.49 0.04
CA LEU A 164 -5.45 -13.19 -0.61
C LEU A 164 -5.53 -13.32 -2.14
N ASN A 165 -4.74 -14.21 -2.74
CA ASN A 165 -4.79 -14.48 -4.17
C ASN A 165 -6.14 -15.07 -4.61
N THR A 166 -6.79 -15.89 -3.78
CA THR A 166 -8.13 -16.42 -4.07
C THR A 166 -9.22 -15.37 -3.91
N THR A 167 -9.15 -14.52 -2.87
CA THR A 167 -10.20 -13.52 -2.59
C THR A 167 -10.18 -12.32 -3.53
N ILE A 168 -8.99 -11.89 -4.00
CA ILE A 168 -8.88 -10.80 -4.98
C ILE A 168 -8.97 -11.33 -6.42
N GLY A 169 -8.64 -12.62 -6.64
CA GLY A 169 -8.72 -13.26 -7.96
C GLY A 169 -10.12 -13.25 -8.57
N ASP A 170 -11.18 -13.31 -7.75
CA ASP A 170 -12.56 -13.30 -8.23
C ASP A 170 -13.05 -11.92 -8.71
N GLU A 171 -12.49 -10.81 -8.21
CA GLU A 171 -12.90 -9.46 -8.65
C GLU A 171 -11.99 -8.84 -9.73
N GLY A 172 -10.90 -9.52 -10.09
CA GLY A 172 -9.94 -9.08 -11.11
C GLY A 172 -10.16 -9.69 -12.50
N SER A 173 -11.12 -10.61 -12.65
CA SER A 173 -11.32 -11.38 -13.89
C SER A 173 -11.94 -10.57 -15.05
N ASP A 174 -12.57 -9.42 -14.79
CA ASP A 174 -13.20 -8.62 -15.85
C ASP A 174 -12.27 -7.58 -16.51
N ALA A 175 -11.02 -7.45 -16.05
CA ALA A 175 -10.13 -6.37 -16.51
C ALA A 175 -8.86 -6.84 -17.24
N ARG A 176 -8.69 -8.13 -17.55
CA ARG A 176 -7.41 -8.62 -18.09
C ARG A 176 -7.54 -9.62 -19.24
N ALA A 177 -8.17 -9.17 -20.34
CA ALA A 177 -7.95 -9.75 -21.65
C ALA A 177 -7.41 -8.67 -22.60
N THR A 178 -6.15 -8.25 -22.40
CA THR A 178 -5.19 -7.89 -23.45
C THR A 178 -3.89 -7.39 -22.82
N SER A 179 -2.80 -8.14 -23.03
CA SER A 179 -1.49 -7.67 -23.52
C SER A 179 -0.33 -8.51 -22.97
N GLU A 180 0.26 -9.26 -23.90
CA GLU A 180 1.63 -9.79 -23.87
C GLU A 180 2.65 -8.66 -24.20
N PRO A 181 3.97 -8.87 -24.10
CA PRO A 181 4.89 -7.97 -23.43
C PRO A 181 5.76 -7.17 -24.42
N ALA A 182 6.08 -5.92 -24.08
CA ALA A 182 7.14 -5.20 -24.77
C ALA A 182 8.05 -4.49 -23.76
N ALA A 183 9.31 -4.86 -23.84
CA ALA A 183 10.39 -4.45 -22.97
C ALA A 183 10.99 -3.09 -23.36
N SER A 184 11.54 -2.43 -22.32
CA SER A 184 12.74 -1.56 -22.32
C SER A 184 12.71 -0.22 -23.06
N THR A 185 12.84 0.89 -22.31
CA THR A 185 14.13 1.63 -22.14
C THR A 185 14.01 2.85 -21.20
N LYS A 186 15.02 3.02 -20.33
CA LYS A 186 15.44 4.25 -19.61
C LYS A 186 16.17 5.20 -20.62
N PRO A 187 16.45 6.52 -20.38
CA PRO A 187 16.70 7.16 -19.08
C PRO A 187 16.24 8.64 -18.82
N ALA A 188 15.97 8.91 -17.54
CA ALA A 188 16.28 10.11 -16.71
C ALA A 188 16.14 11.54 -17.26
N ALA A 189 15.32 12.38 -16.60
CA ALA A 189 15.74 13.63 -15.93
C ALA A 189 14.58 14.38 -15.21
N ALA A 190 14.81 14.67 -13.93
CA ALA A 190 14.40 15.84 -13.14
C ALA A 190 12.99 16.47 -13.31
N ALA A 191 12.04 15.99 -12.49
CA ALA A 191 11.13 16.79 -11.65
C ALA A 191 10.30 15.80 -10.81
N LYS A 192 10.13 16.05 -9.51
CA LYS A 192 9.43 15.14 -8.57
C LYS A 192 8.07 14.75 -9.16
N THR A 193 7.99 13.50 -9.58
CA THR A 193 6.97 13.00 -10.50
C THR A 193 5.79 12.46 -9.70
N PRO A 194 4.53 12.56 -10.17
CA PRO A 194 3.39 11.86 -9.55
C PRO A 194 3.65 10.36 -9.31
N ALA A 195 4.50 9.74 -10.14
CA ALA A 195 4.98 8.36 -9.97
C ALA A 195 5.87 8.14 -8.73
N GLU A 196 6.62 9.15 -8.28
CA GLU A 196 7.42 9.11 -7.05
C GLU A 196 6.53 9.27 -5.82
N GLU A 197 5.46 10.06 -5.90
CA GLU A 197 4.45 10.20 -4.85
C GLU A 197 3.57 8.94 -4.71
N VAL A 198 3.27 8.25 -5.82
CA VAL A 198 2.61 6.93 -5.78
C VAL A 198 3.53 5.88 -5.18
N LYS A 199 4.82 5.86 -5.54
CA LYS A 199 5.81 4.99 -4.88
C LYS A 199 5.99 5.33 -3.40
N ALA A 200 5.96 6.61 -3.04
CA ALA A 200 6.06 7.07 -1.66
C ALA A 200 4.79 6.75 -0.86
N ALA A 201 3.59 6.87 -1.45
CA ALA A 201 2.32 6.51 -0.83
C ALA A 201 2.20 4.99 -0.63
N VAL A 202 2.70 4.18 -1.58
CA VAL A 202 2.81 2.73 -1.43
C VAL A 202 3.79 2.37 -0.30
N LYS A 203 4.86 3.14 -0.11
CA LYS A 203 5.82 2.97 0.99
C LYS A 203 5.32 3.53 2.34
N ALA A 204 4.45 4.53 2.34
CA ALA A 204 3.89 5.18 3.53
C ALA A 204 2.63 4.47 4.07
N ALA A 205 2.04 3.55 3.30
CA ALA A 205 0.93 2.69 3.75
C ALA A 205 1.40 1.46 4.58
N THR A 206 2.71 1.26 4.73
CA THR A 206 3.27 0.42 5.81
C THR A 206 3.04 1.17 7.14
N PRO A 207 2.47 0.55 8.18
CA PRO A 207 2.16 1.24 9.42
C PRO A 207 3.46 1.71 10.09
N ALA A 208 3.75 3.00 9.98
CA ALA A 208 4.72 3.65 10.85
C ALA A 208 4.17 3.60 12.29
N PRO A 209 4.97 3.14 13.27
CA PRO A 209 4.58 3.22 14.68
C PRO A 209 4.33 4.69 15.02
N LYS A 210 3.21 4.97 15.68
CA LYS A 210 3.00 6.24 16.37
C LYS A 210 4.10 6.34 17.43
N GLU A 211 5.10 7.20 17.20
CA GLU A 211 5.94 7.69 18.28
C GLU A 211 5.02 8.46 19.24
N GLU A 212 4.67 7.78 20.33
CA GLU A 212 3.91 8.34 21.43
C GLU A 212 4.87 9.26 22.21
N ASP A 213 4.55 10.55 22.18
CA ASP A 213 5.21 11.62 22.91
C ASP A 213 5.27 11.30 24.42
N THR A 214 6.44 10.81 24.86
CA THR A 214 6.71 10.48 26.26
C THR A 214 7.18 11.68 27.08
N THR A 215 7.05 12.92 26.58
CA THR A 215 7.62 14.10 27.27
C THR A 215 6.70 14.70 28.35
N THR A 216 5.40 14.41 28.36
CA THR A 216 4.47 15.12 29.26
C THR A 216 4.19 14.42 30.61
N ARG A 217 4.65 13.17 30.83
CA ARG A 217 4.38 12.43 32.09
C ARG A 217 5.51 12.51 33.14
N ARG A 218 6.26 13.61 33.21
CA ARG A 218 7.25 13.85 34.28
C ARG A 218 6.91 14.99 35.25
N ARG A 219 5.72 15.61 35.16
CA ARG A 219 5.36 16.76 36.01
C ARG A 219 4.31 16.51 37.10
N ALA A 220 4.03 15.25 37.44
CA ALA A 220 2.99 14.89 38.41
C ALA A 220 3.48 14.03 39.60
N VAL A 221 4.79 14.03 39.90
CA VAL A 221 5.35 13.33 41.08
C VAL A 221 6.27 14.27 41.86
N ASP A 222 5.84 15.51 42.11
CA ASP A 222 6.61 16.41 43.00
C ASP A 222 5.77 17.53 43.65
N ARG A 223 4.57 17.18 44.15
CA ARG A 223 3.84 18.03 45.11
C ARG A 223 3.11 17.17 46.14
N GLN A 224 3.86 16.72 47.14
CA GLN A 224 3.35 16.67 48.51
C GLN A 224 4.24 17.57 49.36
N PRO A 225 3.70 18.58 50.04
CA PRO A 225 4.23 19.02 51.31
C PRO A 225 3.47 18.35 52.47
N GLU A 226 4.22 18.12 53.54
CA GLU A 226 3.83 17.59 54.85
C GLU A 226 2.64 18.31 55.52
#